data_AF-A0AAT9HNK8-F1
#
_entry.id   AF-A0AAT9HNK8-F1
#
_cell.length_a   1.000
_cell.length_b   1.000
_cell.length_c   1.000
_cell.angle_alpha   90.00
_cell.angle_beta   90.00
_cell.angle_gamma   90.00
#
_symmetry.space_group_name_H-M   'P 1'
#
loop_
_entity.id
_entity.type
_entity.pdbx_description
1 polymer ?
#
loop_
_entity_poly.entity_id
_entity_poly.type
_entity_poly.pdbx_seq_one_letter_code
_entity_poly.pdbx_strand_id
1 'polypeptide(L)' 'MFEVYGIEVFAKNDFPGDRVYASKGTAELRVITCGGGFSQQNGYDGNVVAFARLAEVR' A
#
# COMPACT_ATOMS: atom_id res chain seq x y z
N MET A 1 1.96 -14.26 -11.68
CA MET A 1 1.82 -12.85 -12.11
C MET A 1 0.80 -12.16 -11.21
N PHE A 2 1.13 -11.00 -10.68
CA PHE A 2 0.20 -10.14 -9.93
C PHE A 2 -0.14 -8.91 -10.76
N GLU A 3 -1.41 -8.51 -10.75
CA GLU A 3 -1.90 -7.31 -11.43
C GLU A 3 -2.18 -6.22 -10.40
N VAL A 4 -1.58 -5.04 -10.58
CA VAL A 4 -1.84 -3.86 -9.76
C VAL A 4 -3.20 -3.29 -10.12
N TYR A 5 -4.09 -3.17 -9.13
CA TYR A 5 -5.43 -2.62 -9.33
C TYR A 5 -5.65 -1.28 -8.63
N GLY A 6 -4.73 -0.87 -7.76
CA GLY A 6 -4.86 0.40 -7.04
C GLY A 6 -3.52 0.85 -6.45
N ILE A 7 -3.33 2.16 -6.44
CA ILE A 7 -2.22 2.81 -5.74
C ILE A 7 -2.82 3.97 -4.94
N GLU A 8 -2.62 3.96 -3.63
CA GLU A 8 -3.16 4.98 -2.75
C GLU A 8 -2.09 5.50 -1.80
N VAL A 9 -2.23 6.76 -1.38
CA VAL A 9 -1.38 7.40 -0.38
C VAL A 9 -2.17 7.57 0.90
N PHE A 10 -1.66 7.05 2.00
CA PHE A 10 -2.26 7.19 3.32
C PHE A 10 -1.37 8.03 4.22
N ALA A 11 -1.96 8.93 4.99
CA ALA A 11 -1.22 9.71 5.99
C ALA A 11 -0.59 8.77 7.02
N LYS A 12 0.66 9.03 7.42
CA LYS A 12 1.37 8.16 8.38
C LYS A 12 0.71 8.13 9.76
N ASN A 13 0.00 9.20 10.11
CA ASN A 13 -0.69 9.38 11.39
C ASN A 13 -2.14 8.86 11.39
N ASP A 14 -2.66 8.45 10.23
CA ASP A 14 -4.01 7.91 10.08
C ASP A 14 -3.99 6.75 9.07
N PHE A 15 -3.03 5.84 9.29
CA PHE A 15 -2.81 4.73 8.38
C PHE A 15 -3.88 3.65 8.58
N PRO A 16 -4.65 3.28 7.53
CA PRO A 16 -5.77 2.35 7.68
C PRO A 16 -5.27 0.90 7.73
N GLY A 17 -4.73 0.50 8.89
CA GLY A 17 -4.08 -0.78 9.12
C GLY A 17 -4.94 -1.97 8.71
N ASP A 18 -6.22 -2.01 9.09
CA ASP A 18 -7.11 -3.12 8.74
C ASP A 18 -7.35 -3.23 7.23
N ARG A 19 -7.43 -2.09 6.53
CA ARG A 19 -7.62 -2.09 5.08
C ARG A 19 -6.41 -2.66 4.35
N VAL A 20 -5.21 -2.37 4.85
CA VAL A 20 -3.93 -2.74 4.23
C VAL A 20 -3.46 -4.13 4.69
N TYR A 21 -3.53 -4.45 5.97
CA TYR A 21 -2.92 -5.66 6.52
C TYR A 21 -3.89 -6.82 6.67
N ALA A 22 -5.20 -6.59 6.74
CA ALA A 22 -6.14 -7.70 6.92
C ALA A 22 -6.12 -8.65 5.72
N SER A 23 -6.27 -9.94 6.03
CA SER A 23 -6.50 -10.98 5.03
C SER A 23 -7.79 -10.71 4.25
N LYS A 24 -7.78 -11.01 2.95
CA LYS A 24 -8.95 -10.86 2.06
C LYS A 24 -9.58 -12.20 1.67
N GLY A 25 -9.04 -13.33 2.14
CA GLY A 25 -9.52 -14.66 1.75
C GLY A 25 -9.09 -15.09 0.33
N THR A 26 -8.37 -14.23 -0.39
CA THR A 26 -7.78 -14.50 -1.70
C THR A 26 -6.29 -14.13 -1.71
N ALA A 27 -5.56 -14.56 -2.73
CA ALA A 27 -4.16 -14.20 -2.91
C ALA A 27 -4.03 -12.74 -3.36
N GLU A 28 -3.53 -11.91 -2.45
CA GLU A 28 -3.21 -10.50 -2.70
C GLU A 28 -1.76 -10.19 -2.33
N LEU A 29 -1.20 -9.20 -3.03
CA LEU A 29 0.11 -8.61 -2.77
C LEU A 29 -0.09 -7.12 -2.48
N ARG A 30 0.60 -6.62 -1.45
CA ARG A 30 0.64 -5.19 -1.12
C ARG A 30 2.08 -4.76 -0.92
N VAL A 31 2.50 -3.74 -1.67
CA VAL A 31 3.82 -3.11 -1.51
C VAL A 31 3.62 -1.77 -0.81
N ILE A 32 4.34 -1.55 0.27
CA ILE A 32 4.19 -0.38 1.14
C ILE A 32 5.53 0.33 1.21
N THR A 33 5.56 1.62 0.90
CA THR A 33 6.76 2.47 0.99
C THR A 33 6.42 3.84 1.54
N CYS A 34 7.41 4.57 2.04
CA CYS A 34 7.25 5.98 2.36
C CYS A 34 6.82 6.79 1.12
N GLY A 35 5.96 7.79 1.31
CA GLY A 35 5.62 8.75 0.25
C GLY A 35 4.67 9.84 0.71
N GLY A 36 3.96 10.47 -0.23
CA GLY A 36 3.25 11.72 0.03
C GLY A 36 4.20 12.92 0.08
N GLY A 37 3.78 14.00 0.75
CA GLY A 37 4.60 15.19 0.92
C GLY A 37 5.89 14.89 1.68
N PHE A 38 7.01 15.48 1.25
CA PHE A 38 8.31 15.36 1.91
C PHE A 38 8.74 16.71 2.48
N SER A 39 9.27 16.70 3.70
CA SER A 39 10.02 17.81 4.27
C SER A 39 11.32 17.32 4.89
N GLN A 40 12.35 18.17 4.93
CA GLN A 40 13.62 17.80 5.58
C GLN A 40 13.47 17.56 7.08
N GLN A 41 12.53 18.25 7.72
CA GLN A 41 12.29 18.16 9.16
C GLN A 41 11.51 16.89 9.53
N ASN A 42 10.47 16.54 8.77
CA ASN A 42 9.52 15.49 9.15
C ASN A 42 9.58 14.23 8.26
N GLY A 43 10.42 14.24 7.23
CA GLY A 43 10.46 13.19 6.21
C GLY A 43 9.19 13.16 5.38
N TYR A 44 8.81 11.96 4.94
CA TYR A 44 7.54 11.73 4.24
C TYR A 44 6.35 11.76 5.20
N ASP A 45 5.25 12.38 4.78
CA ASP A 45 4.04 12.53 5.58
C ASP A 45 3.04 11.36 5.43
N GLY A 46 3.35 10.40 4.55
CA GLY A 46 2.51 9.24 4.33
C GLY A 46 3.25 8.01 3.83
N ASN A 47 2.45 7.02 3.47
CA ASN A 47 2.87 5.79 2.84
C ASN A 47 2.12 5.62 1.51
N VAL A 48 2.81 5.20 0.47
CA VAL A 48 2.19 4.72 -0.77
C VAL A 48 1.98 3.22 -0.64
N VAL A 49 0.77 2.76 -0.97
CA VAL A 49 0.42 1.34 -0.99
C VAL A 49 -0.02 0.97 -2.39
N ALA A 50 0.73 0.09 -3.05
CA ALA A 50 0.30 -0.55 -4.29
C ALA A 50 -0.41 -1.86 -3.95
N PHE A 51 -1.67 -1.96 -4.35
CA PHE A 51 -2.51 -3.14 -4.18
C PHE A 51 -2.50 -3.97 -5.45
N ALA A 52 -2.26 -5.26 -5.32
CA ALA A 52 -2.26 -6.20 -6.42
C ALA A 52 -2.93 -7.52 -6.07
N ARG A 53 -3.51 -8.18 -7.06
CA ARG A 53 -4.15 -9.50 -6.92
C ARG A 53 -3.46 -10.52 -7.82
N LEU A 54 -3.45 -11.79 -7.40
CA LEU A 54 -2.91 -12.86 -8.24
C LEU A 54 -3.76 -12.98 -9.51
N ALA A 55 -3.12 -12.84 -10.67
CA ALA A 55 -3.78 -12.92 -11.98
C ALA A 55 -3.50 -14.26 -12.69
N GLU A 56 -2.29 -14.81 -12.51
CA GLU A 56 -1.86 -16.04 -13.18
C GLU A 56 -0.84 -16.76 -12.29
N VAL A 57 -0.89 -18.09 -12.23
CA VAL A 57 0.16 -18.94 -11.66
C VAL A 57 0.88 -19.61 -12.82
N ARG A 58 2.21 -19.59 -12.80
CA ARG A 58 3.06 -20.24 -13.81
C ARG A 58 3.85 -21.35 -13.18
#